data_AF-A0A945DI15-F1
#
_entry.id   AF-A0A945DI15-F1
#
_cell.length_a   1.000
_cell.length_b   1.000
_cell.length_c   1.000
_cell.angle_alpha   90.00
_cell.angle_beta   90.00
_cell.angle_gamma   90.00
#
_symmetry.space_group_name_H-M   'P 1'
#
loop_
_entity.id
_entity.type
_entity.pdbx_description
1 polymer ?
#
loop_
_entity_poly.entity_id
_entity_poly.type
_entity_poly.pdbx_seq_one_letter_code
_entity_poly.pdbx_strand_id
1 'polypeptide(L)'
;MSQFDLVVRGGTVIDGTGTAARSADVALHDGRVAEVGVVSGRGHQEISAVGALVTPGFVDIHTHYDGQATWSNRMSPSSHHGVTTVVMGNCGVGFAPVRPSDHELLIELMEGVEDIPGVALHEGLPWSWESFPDYMDYLSTRQFDMDIGAQIPHAALRVYVMGQRGADREPATPEDIVSMRNLTEQAMQAGALGFTSSRTLNHRSSTGAPTPSLQAEIDELLGVADALRASGRGVIEMISDFVDLDDEFNLLQEMVTRSGRPMSISLAQGLSPNGWRKILSRIEGAVSSGLVMRGQVAPRPI
;
A
#
# COMPACT_ATOMS: atom_id res chain seq x y z
N MET A 1 4.21 -26.85 34.13
CA MET A 1 4.26 -25.44 33.70
C MET A 1 3.88 -25.41 32.22
N SER A 2 3.17 -24.38 31.75
CA SER A 2 2.90 -24.22 30.32
C SER A 2 4.22 -24.03 29.57
N GLN A 3 4.36 -24.72 28.44
CA GLN A 3 5.54 -24.63 27.57
C GLN A 3 5.36 -23.56 26.49
N PHE A 4 4.11 -23.26 26.15
CA PHE A 4 3.72 -22.31 25.12
C PHE A 4 2.81 -21.24 25.70
N ASP A 5 2.70 -20.10 25.02
CA ASP A 5 1.80 -19.02 25.41
C ASP A 5 0.37 -19.33 24.95
N LEU A 6 0.23 -19.78 23.70
CA LEU A 6 -1.04 -20.17 23.09
C LEU A 6 -0.86 -21.48 22.33
N VAL A 7 -1.82 -22.40 22.44
CA VAL A 7 -1.94 -23.53 21.51
C VAL A 7 -3.34 -23.57 20.89
N VAL A 8 -3.39 -23.54 19.56
CA VAL A 8 -4.60 -23.76 18.77
C VAL A 8 -4.69 -25.25 18.45
N ARG A 9 -5.77 -25.91 18.90
CA ARG A 9 -5.91 -27.37 18.93
C ARG A 9 -6.83 -27.90 17.83
N GLY A 10 -6.41 -28.95 17.14
CA GLY A 10 -7.25 -29.79 16.28
C GLY A 10 -7.80 -29.09 15.03
N GLY A 11 -7.14 -28.05 14.55
CA GLY A 11 -7.57 -27.31 13.37
C GLY A 11 -7.15 -27.95 12.04
N THR A 12 -7.74 -27.50 10.95
CA THR A 12 -7.26 -27.78 9.59
C THR A 12 -6.34 -26.64 9.15
N VAL A 13 -5.03 -26.89 9.16
CA VAL A 13 -4.01 -25.88 8.83
C VAL A 13 -3.85 -25.75 7.32
N ILE A 14 -3.93 -24.50 6.84
CA ILE A 14 -3.55 -24.07 5.49
C ILE A 14 -2.44 -23.03 5.67
N ASP A 15 -1.18 -23.41 5.42
CA ASP A 15 0.00 -22.63 5.82
C ASP A 15 0.43 -21.56 4.80
N GLY A 16 -0.34 -21.35 3.73
CA GLY A 16 -0.07 -20.34 2.70
C GLY A 16 0.99 -20.73 1.66
N THR A 17 1.61 -21.91 1.78
CA THR A 17 2.64 -22.37 0.82
C THR A 17 2.08 -22.93 -0.49
N GLY A 18 0.75 -23.10 -0.57
CA GLY A 18 0.07 -23.80 -1.66
C GLY A 18 0.04 -25.33 -1.50
N THR A 19 0.59 -25.86 -0.41
CA THR A 19 0.46 -27.30 -0.08
C THR A 19 -0.96 -27.64 0.41
N ALA A 20 -1.30 -28.94 0.37
CA ALA A 20 -2.62 -29.40 0.78
C ALA A 20 -2.85 -29.18 2.29
N ALA A 21 -4.10 -28.87 2.64
CA ALA A 21 -4.52 -28.68 4.02
C ALA A 21 -4.31 -29.96 4.85
N ARG A 22 -3.95 -29.79 6.14
CA ARG A 22 -3.69 -30.93 7.05
C ARG A 22 -4.22 -30.66 8.46
N SER A 23 -4.68 -31.70 9.15
CA SER A 23 -5.02 -31.59 10.57
C SER A 23 -3.76 -31.41 11.41
N ALA A 24 -3.72 -30.35 12.23
CA ALA A 24 -2.61 -30.06 13.12
C ALA A 24 -3.01 -29.09 14.24
N ASP A 25 -2.25 -29.13 15.32
CA ASP A 25 -2.17 -28.07 16.31
C ASP A 25 -1.14 -27.02 15.87
N VAL A 26 -1.30 -25.78 16.36
CA VAL A 26 -0.34 -24.68 16.18
C VAL A 26 0.00 -24.11 17.55
N ALA A 27 1.26 -24.17 17.95
CA ALA A 27 1.75 -23.62 19.21
C ALA A 27 2.51 -22.31 18.98
N LEU A 28 2.25 -21.32 19.82
CA LEU A 28 2.92 -20.03 19.80
C LEU A 28 3.73 -19.83 21.08
N HIS A 29 4.92 -19.26 20.93
CA HIS A 29 5.78 -18.84 22.02
C HIS A 29 6.49 -17.53 21.65
N ASP A 30 6.49 -16.57 22.56
CA ASP A 30 7.09 -15.24 22.40
C ASP A 30 6.66 -14.55 21.08
N GLY A 31 5.37 -14.62 20.79
CA GLY A 31 4.76 -14.00 19.60
C GLY A 31 5.11 -14.69 18.27
N ARG A 32 5.75 -15.87 18.29
CA ARG A 32 6.14 -16.62 17.09
C ARG A 32 5.52 -18.01 17.09
N VAL A 33 5.30 -18.57 15.90
CA VAL A 33 4.93 -19.97 15.75
C VAL A 33 6.11 -20.84 16.15
N ALA A 34 5.96 -21.62 17.21
CA ALA A 34 6.98 -22.51 17.75
C ALA A 34 6.88 -23.92 17.14
N GLU A 35 5.66 -24.44 17.00
CA GLU A 35 5.41 -25.79 16.46
C GLU A 35 4.12 -25.84 15.65
N VAL A 36 4.11 -26.67 14.61
CA VAL A 36 2.90 -27.02 13.82
C VAL A 36 2.88 -28.53 13.63
N GLY A 37 1.82 -29.19 14.08
CA GLY A 37 1.69 -30.65 14.00
C GLY A 37 1.03 -31.23 15.24
N VAL A 38 1.62 -32.27 15.83
CA VAL A 38 1.15 -32.83 17.10
C VAL A 38 1.90 -32.15 18.23
N VAL A 39 1.22 -31.25 18.96
CA VAL A 39 1.83 -30.50 20.05
C VAL A 39 1.59 -31.23 21.38
N SER A 40 2.64 -31.87 21.91
CA SER A 40 2.55 -32.62 23.17
C SER A 40 2.53 -31.73 24.43
N GLY A 41 3.12 -30.53 24.34
CA GLY A 41 3.16 -29.53 25.41
C GLY A 41 1.81 -28.82 25.60
N ARG A 42 1.67 -28.07 26.70
CA ARG A 42 0.48 -27.27 27.00
C ARG A 42 0.74 -25.78 26.81
N GLY A 43 -0.28 -25.08 26.31
CA GLY A 43 -0.33 -23.61 26.29
C GLY A 43 -0.75 -23.03 27.62
N HIS A 44 -0.36 -21.78 27.91
CA HIS A 44 -0.98 -20.97 28.95
C HIS A 44 -2.45 -20.70 28.59
N GLN A 45 -2.72 -20.46 27.31
CA GLN A 45 -4.04 -20.45 26.70
C GLN A 45 -4.16 -21.59 25.68
N GLU A 46 -5.32 -22.24 25.62
CA GLU A 46 -5.63 -23.23 24.57
C GLU A 46 -6.97 -22.90 23.91
N ILE A 47 -7.02 -22.96 22.58
CA ILE A 47 -8.21 -22.69 21.77
C ILE A 47 -8.53 -23.94 20.96
N SER A 48 -9.77 -24.44 21.04
CA SER A 48 -10.23 -25.50 20.15
C SER A 48 -10.58 -24.92 18.78
N ALA A 49 -9.91 -25.39 17.73
CA ALA A 49 -10.18 -25.07 16.34
C ALA A 49 -10.78 -26.28 15.58
N VAL A 50 -11.36 -27.23 16.31
CA VAL A 50 -12.02 -28.40 15.71
C VAL A 50 -13.12 -27.95 14.75
N GLY A 51 -13.03 -28.39 13.50
CA GLY A 51 -13.95 -28.00 12.43
C GLY A 51 -13.69 -26.61 11.82
N ALA A 52 -12.65 -25.90 12.27
CA ALA A 52 -12.23 -24.61 11.73
C ALA A 52 -10.93 -24.72 10.89
N LEU A 53 -10.71 -23.70 10.06
CA LEU A 53 -9.44 -23.49 9.38
C LEU A 53 -8.50 -22.70 10.29
N VAL A 54 -7.21 -23.01 10.22
CA VAL A 54 -6.13 -22.22 10.81
C VAL A 54 -5.20 -21.79 9.69
N THR A 55 -5.15 -20.49 9.43
CA THR A 55 -4.37 -19.88 8.35
C THR A 55 -3.40 -18.86 8.91
N PRO A 56 -2.34 -18.47 8.17
CA PRO A 56 -1.73 -17.18 8.36
C PRO A 56 -2.80 -16.08 8.34
N GLY A 57 -2.57 -15.01 9.10
CA GLY A 57 -3.40 -13.82 8.98
C GLY A 57 -3.29 -13.22 7.59
N PHE A 58 -4.37 -12.60 7.11
CA PHE A 58 -4.39 -12.05 5.76
C PHE A 58 -3.58 -10.75 5.70
N VAL A 59 -2.89 -10.55 4.58
CA VAL A 59 -2.14 -9.33 4.28
C VAL A 59 -2.92 -8.56 3.23
N ASP A 60 -3.48 -7.43 3.64
CA ASP A 60 -4.21 -6.53 2.77
C ASP A 60 -3.24 -5.48 2.21
N ILE A 61 -2.82 -5.68 0.96
CA ILE A 61 -1.78 -4.88 0.33
C ILE A 61 -2.28 -3.56 -0.24
N HIS A 62 -3.59 -3.28 -0.17
CA HIS A 62 -4.19 -2.10 -0.79
C HIS A 62 -5.25 -1.48 0.12
N THR A 63 -4.82 -0.60 1.02
CA THR A 63 -5.71 0.12 1.93
C THR A 63 -5.45 1.62 1.89
N HIS A 64 -6.41 2.36 2.46
CA HIS A 64 -6.38 3.80 2.65
C HIS A 64 -6.58 4.17 4.14
N TYR A 65 -5.95 3.39 5.02
CA TYR A 65 -5.95 3.66 6.46
C TYR A 65 -5.00 4.81 6.87
N ASP A 66 -4.41 5.52 5.92
CA ASP A 66 -3.50 6.66 6.12
C ASP A 66 -4.01 7.65 7.15
N GLY A 67 -5.30 8.02 7.04
CA GLY A 67 -5.96 8.83 8.06
C GLY A 67 -6.18 8.01 9.34
N GLN A 68 -6.92 6.90 9.23
CA GLN A 68 -7.42 6.14 10.39
C GLN A 68 -6.33 5.69 11.35
N ALA A 69 -5.14 5.36 10.85
CA ALA A 69 -3.98 5.03 11.67
C ALA A 69 -3.55 6.16 12.61
N THR A 70 -3.97 7.40 12.36
CA THR A 70 -3.61 8.58 13.14
C THR A 70 -4.59 8.94 14.26
N TRP A 71 -5.79 8.35 14.32
CA TRP A 71 -6.73 8.54 15.42
C TRP A 71 -7.25 7.23 16.03
N SER A 72 -7.23 6.12 15.28
CA SER A 72 -7.66 4.81 15.75
C SER A 72 -6.48 3.86 15.98
N ASN A 73 -6.65 2.94 16.93
CA ASN A 73 -5.77 1.78 17.13
C ASN A 73 -6.42 0.49 16.63
N ARG A 74 -7.65 0.59 16.11
CA ARG A 74 -8.45 -0.50 15.55
C ARG A 74 -8.63 -0.25 14.06
N MET A 75 -7.97 -1.03 13.22
CA MET A 75 -8.05 -0.91 11.76
C MET A 75 -9.24 -1.71 11.22
N SER A 76 -10.43 -1.40 11.73
CA SER A 76 -11.69 -1.96 11.25
C SER A 76 -12.11 -1.29 9.94
N PRO A 77 -12.73 -2.03 9.00
CA PRO A 77 -13.22 -3.41 9.15
C PRO A 77 -12.17 -4.50 8.88
N SER A 78 -10.96 -4.19 8.39
CA SER A 78 -9.98 -5.22 8.00
C SER A 78 -9.64 -6.18 9.16
N SER A 79 -9.42 -5.68 10.38
CA SER A 79 -9.14 -6.57 11.53
C SER A 79 -10.31 -7.52 11.86
N HIS A 80 -11.55 -7.12 11.57
CA HIS A 80 -12.72 -7.97 11.77
C HIS A 80 -12.80 -9.12 10.74
N HIS A 81 -12.11 -9.00 9.62
CA HIS A 81 -12.13 -9.97 8.52
C HIS A 81 -10.89 -10.89 8.50
N GLY A 82 -10.09 -10.91 9.57
CA GLY A 82 -8.91 -11.77 9.69
C GLY A 82 -7.65 -11.19 9.03
N VAL A 83 -7.67 -9.90 8.66
CA VAL A 83 -6.47 -9.18 8.23
C VAL A 83 -5.62 -8.88 9.46
N THR A 84 -4.34 -9.24 9.38
CA THR A 84 -3.35 -8.99 10.44
C THR A 84 -2.26 -8.02 10.00
N THR A 85 -2.20 -7.68 8.71
CA THR A 85 -1.26 -6.69 8.18
C THR A 85 -1.94 -5.90 7.06
N VAL A 86 -1.81 -4.58 7.09
CA VAL A 86 -2.28 -3.69 6.02
C VAL A 86 -1.12 -2.89 5.43
N VAL A 87 -1.22 -2.56 4.15
CA VAL A 87 -0.35 -1.58 3.49
C VAL A 87 -1.19 -0.39 3.04
N MET A 88 -0.80 0.81 3.47
CA MET A 88 -1.49 2.07 3.18
C MET A 88 -0.63 3.01 2.32
N GLY A 89 -1.19 4.15 1.92
CA GLY A 89 -0.56 5.08 1.00
C GLY A 89 -0.60 4.60 -0.45
N ASN A 90 -1.66 3.91 -0.85
CA ASN A 90 -1.85 3.43 -2.22
C ASN A 90 -2.36 4.53 -3.15
N CYS A 91 -2.39 4.26 -4.46
CA CYS A 91 -3.03 5.14 -5.45
C CYS A 91 -2.41 6.55 -5.54
N GLY A 92 -1.20 6.74 -5.01
CA GLY A 92 -0.54 8.03 -4.92
C GLY A 92 -1.17 9.00 -3.93
N VAL A 93 -2.08 8.57 -3.06
CA VAL A 93 -2.76 9.45 -2.07
C VAL A 93 -2.39 9.06 -0.64
N GLY A 94 -2.30 10.06 0.23
CA GLY A 94 -1.91 9.91 1.64
C GLY A 94 -1.58 11.26 2.26
N PHE A 95 -1.16 11.26 3.52
CA PHE A 95 -1.00 12.49 4.33
C PHE A 95 0.45 12.89 4.62
N ALA A 96 1.43 12.25 3.98
CA ALA A 96 2.84 12.60 4.15
C ALA A 96 3.65 12.38 2.86
N PRO A 97 4.61 13.26 2.52
CA PRO A 97 4.93 14.52 3.21
C PRO A 97 3.87 15.60 2.97
N VAL A 98 3.80 16.60 3.85
CA VAL A 98 2.82 17.70 3.76
C VAL A 98 3.31 18.95 4.48
N ARG A 99 3.19 20.13 3.87
CA ARG A 99 3.50 21.40 4.54
C ARG A 99 2.31 21.84 5.40
N PRO A 100 2.54 22.61 6.47
CA PRO A 100 1.45 23.19 7.27
C PRO A 100 0.42 23.99 6.46
N SER A 101 0.83 24.61 5.35
CA SER A 101 -0.07 25.36 4.46
C SER A 101 -0.96 24.49 3.57
N ASP A 102 -0.65 23.21 3.43
CA ASP A 102 -1.22 22.34 2.39
C ASP A 102 -2.10 21.22 2.99
N HIS A 103 -2.36 21.25 4.30
CA HIS A 103 -3.19 20.26 5.00
C HIS A 103 -4.60 20.11 4.40
N GLU A 104 -5.28 21.23 4.15
CA GLU A 104 -6.64 21.24 3.59
C GLU A 104 -6.67 20.59 2.20
N LEU A 105 -5.68 20.87 1.37
CA LEU A 105 -5.57 20.28 0.03
C LEU A 105 -5.44 18.75 0.06
N LEU A 106 -4.66 18.19 1.00
CA LEU A 106 -4.54 16.74 1.13
C LEU A 106 -5.81 16.10 1.70
N ILE A 107 -6.54 16.81 2.58
CA ILE A 107 -7.87 16.35 3.05
C ILE A 107 -8.85 16.27 1.88
N GLU A 108 -8.97 17.33 1.07
CA GLU A 108 -9.87 17.36 -0.09
C GLU A 108 -9.54 16.27 -1.12
N LEU A 109 -8.25 15.97 -1.29
CA LEU A 109 -7.78 14.90 -2.15
C LEU A 109 -8.21 13.53 -1.63
N MET A 110 -7.99 13.23 -0.35
CA MET A 110 -8.38 11.93 0.23
C MET A 110 -9.90 11.75 0.29
N GLU A 111 -10.64 12.81 0.66
CA GLU A 111 -12.10 12.78 0.74
C GLU A 111 -12.74 12.37 -0.60
N GLY A 112 -12.25 12.92 -1.72
CA GLY A 112 -12.80 12.59 -3.03
C GLY A 112 -12.42 11.20 -3.54
N VAL A 113 -11.22 10.71 -3.22
CA VAL A 113 -10.73 9.42 -3.73
C VAL A 113 -11.31 8.26 -2.94
N GLU A 114 -11.42 8.40 -1.61
CA GLU A 114 -11.77 7.29 -0.70
C GLU A 114 -13.14 7.44 -0.04
N ASP A 115 -13.90 8.48 -0.41
CA ASP A 115 -15.23 8.79 0.15
C ASP A 115 -15.22 8.85 1.70
N ILE A 116 -14.08 9.24 2.27
CA ILE A 116 -13.92 9.43 3.72
C ILE A 116 -14.43 10.83 4.06
N PRO A 117 -15.41 10.97 4.97
CA PRO A 117 -15.95 12.29 5.31
C PRO A 117 -14.85 13.27 5.75
N GLY A 118 -14.75 14.43 5.11
CA GLY A 118 -13.71 15.42 5.43
C GLY A 118 -13.67 15.83 6.90
N VAL A 119 -14.82 15.84 7.58
CA VAL A 119 -14.91 16.11 9.04
C VAL A 119 -14.12 15.10 9.88
N ALA A 120 -14.12 13.82 9.51
CA ALA A 120 -13.37 12.80 10.22
C ALA A 120 -11.85 12.98 10.02
N LEU A 121 -11.44 13.45 8.84
CA LEU A 121 -10.05 13.77 8.53
C LEU A 121 -9.58 15.04 9.27
N HIS A 122 -10.38 16.11 9.25
CA HIS A 122 -10.07 17.36 9.96
C HIS A 122 -9.92 17.18 11.47
N GLU A 123 -10.78 16.37 12.10
CA GLU A 123 -10.70 16.11 13.54
C GLU A 123 -9.63 15.06 13.88
N GLY A 124 -9.42 14.09 12.99
CA GLY A 124 -8.58 12.93 13.26
C GLY A 124 -7.09 13.13 12.99
N LEU A 125 -6.72 14.07 12.12
CA LEU A 125 -5.32 14.32 11.74
C LEU A 125 -4.66 15.35 12.67
N PRO A 126 -3.72 14.95 13.56
CA PRO A 126 -3.07 15.89 14.46
C PRO A 126 -1.97 16.72 13.79
N TRP A 127 -1.54 16.35 12.57
CA TRP A 127 -0.47 17.00 11.81
C TRP A 127 0.85 17.17 12.59
N SER A 128 1.20 16.17 13.39
CA SER A 128 2.46 16.13 14.14
C SER A 128 3.68 15.80 13.28
N TRP A 129 3.58 15.98 11.96
CA TRP A 129 4.60 15.63 10.96
C TRP A 129 4.57 16.63 9.81
N GLU A 130 5.72 16.78 9.14
CA GLU A 130 5.84 17.50 7.87
C GLU A 130 6.46 16.58 6.81
N SER A 131 7.51 15.85 7.18
CA SER A 131 8.18 14.89 6.31
C SER A 131 7.62 13.47 6.44
N PHE A 132 7.92 12.60 5.46
CA PHE A 132 7.56 11.17 5.56
C PHE A 132 8.26 10.45 6.74
N PRO A 133 9.55 10.71 7.04
CA PRO A 133 10.16 10.22 8.28
C PRO A 133 9.41 10.63 9.55
N ASP A 134 8.99 11.89 9.67
CA ASP A 134 8.21 12.35 10.83
C ASP A 134 6.88 11.60 10.97
N TYR A 135 6.23 11.30 9.84
CA TYR A 135 5.01 10.50 9.81
C TYR A 135 5.24 9.06 10.30
N MET A 136 6.32 8.43 9.85
CA MET A 136 6.72 7.10 10.34
C MET A 136 7.06 7.12 11.83
N ASP A 137 7.77 8.14 12.30
CA ASP A 137 8.07 8.33 13.73
C ASP A 137 6.79 8.51 14.54
N TYR A 138 5.84 9.32 14.06
CA TYR A 138 4.53 9.49 14.70
C TYR A 138 3.79 8.15 14.82
N LEU A 139 3.68 7.39 13.73
CA LEU A 139 3.03 6.06 13.75
C LEU A 139 3.73 5.08 14.69
N SER A 140 5.06 5.14 14.81
CA SER A 140 5.84 4.26 15.69
C SER A 140 5.51 4.43 17.18
N THR A 141 4.96 5.58 17.57
CA THR A 141 4.52 5.83 18.95
C THR A 141 3.19 5.16 19.30
N ARG A 142 2.49 4.64 18.29
CA ARG A 142 1.15 4.06 18.43
C ARG A 142 1.20 2.53 18.52
N GLN A 143 0.12 1.95 19.01
CA GLN A 143 -0.08 0.51 19.09
C GLN A 143 -1.38 0.14 18.38
N PHE A 144 -1.28 -0.76 17.39
CA PHE A 144 -2.39 -1.17 16.54
C PHE A 144 -2.83 -2.60 16.84
N ASP A 145 -4.05 -2.94 16.46
CA ASP A 145 -4.57 -4.32 16.54
C ASP A 145 -4.09 -5.24 15.40
N MET A 146 -3.32 -4.68 14.46
CA MET A 146 -2.69 -5.36 13.34
C MET A 146 -1.37 -4.64 12.97
N ASP A 147 -0.52 -5.28 12.18
CA ASP A 147 0.64 -4.60 11.61
C ASP A 147 0.21 -3.61 10.52
N ILE A 148 0.90 -2.47 10.44
CA ILE A 148 0.68 -1.48 9.38
C ILE A 148 1.99 -1.19 8.65
N GLY A 149 1.92 -0.98 7.34
CA GLY A 149 3.02 -0.51 6.51
C GLY A 149 2.58 0.66 5.65
N ALA A 150 3.44 1.66 5.46
CA ALA A 150 3.15 2.84 4.66
C ALA A 150 4.00 2.86 3.38
N GLN A 151 3.44 3.39 2.31
CA GLN A 151 4.14 3.71 1.07
C GLN A 151 4.14 5.23 0.86
N ILE A 152 5.12 5.78 0.12
CA ILE A 152 5.15 7.21 -0.17
C ILE A 152 4.17 7.55 -1.31
N PRO A 153 3.16 8.41 -1.08
CA PRO A 153 2.16 8.78 -2.06
C PRO A 153 2.63 9.90 -2.98
N HIS A 154 2.58 9.66 -4.29
CA HIS A 154 3.03 10.61 -5.31
C HIS A 154 2.33 11.98 -5.28
N ALA A 155 1.02 12.02 -5.05
CA ALA A 155 0.28 13.29 -5.05
C ALA A 155 0.71 14.20 -3.91
N ALA A 156 0.89 13.66 -2.70
CA ALA A 156 1.41 14.42 -1.57
C ALA A 156 2.85 14.89 -1.84
N LEU A 157 3.67 14.02 -2.44
CA LEU A 157 5.04 14.36 -2.84
C LEU A 157 5.08 15.53 -3.85
N ARG A 158 4.22 15.52 -4.87
CA ARG A 158 4.10 16.61 -5.85
C ARG A 158 3.67 17.91 -5.19
N VAL A 159 2.64 17.89 -4.35
CA VAL A 159 2.18 19.07 -3.62
C VAL A 159 3.29 19.60 -2.71
N TYR A 160 4.00 18.74 -1.99
CA TYR A 160 5.07 19.15 -1.09
C TYR A 160 6.25 19.83 -1.81
N VAL A 161 6.64 19.32 -2.99
CA VAL A 161 7.76 19.86 -3.77
C VAL A 161 7.34 21.11 -4.56
N MET A 162 6.21 21.03 -5.24
CA MET A 162 5.80 22.01 -6.26
C MET A 162 4.76 23.02 -5.77
N GLY A 163 4.17 22.81 -4.58
CA GLY A 163 3.06 23.60 -4.05
C GLY A 163 1.84 23.53 -4.96
N GLN A 164 1.20 24.69 -5.18
CA GLN A 164 0.03 24.81 -6.06
C GLN A 164 0.28 24.30 -7.48
N ARG A 165 1.50 24.45 -8.03
CA ARG A 165 1.83 23.91 -9.36
C ARG A 165 1.65 22.39 -9.42
N GLY A 166 1.96 21.70 -8.31
CA GLY A 166 1.76 20.27 -8.16
C GLY A 166 0.27 19.90 -8.20
N ALA A 167 -0.54 20.63 -7.43
CA ALA A 167 -2.00 20.48 -7.38
C ALA A 167 -2.67 20.76 -8.74
N ASP A 168 -2.16 21.75 -9.46
CA ASP A 168 -2.65 22.16 -10.77
C ASP A 168 -2.19 21.24 -11.90
N ARG A 169 -1.36 20.24 -11.58
CA ARG A 169 -0.78 19.24 -12.51
C ARG A 169 0.15 19.86 -13.56
N GLU A 170 0.85 20.93 -13.21
CA GLU A 170 1.90 21.46 -14.08
C GLU A 170 3.05 20.45 -14.25
N PRO A 171 3.79 20.48 -15.37
CA PRO A 171 5.00 19.68 -15.51
C PRO A 171 6.03 19.98 -14.41
N ALA A 172 6.65 18.91 -13.89
CA ALA A 172 7.75 19.01 -12.95
C ALA A 172 9.01 19.49 -13.67
N THR A 173 9.71 20.46 -13.07
CA THR A 173 11.03 20.88 -13.56
C THR A 173 12.11 19.84 -13.20
N PRO A 174 13.29 19.88 -13.85
CA PRO A 174 14.39 19.01 -13.44
C PRO A 174 14.74 19.12 -11.95
N GLU A 175 14.64 20.31 -11.36
CA GLU A 175 14.87 20.56 -9.93
C GLU A 175 13.78 19.93 -9.04
N ASP A 176 12.51 19.98 -9.48
CA ASP A 176 11.41 19.29 -8.79
C ASP A 176 11.65 17.78 -8.78
N ILE A 177 12.05 17.19 -9.93
CA ILE A 177 12.31 15.76 -10.06
C ILE A 177 13.46 15.32 -9.14
N VAL A 178 14.55 16.10 -9.07
CA VAL A 178 15.64 15.84 -8.12
C VAL A 178 15.14 15.88 -6.67
N SER A 179 14.29 16.84 -6.34
CA SER A 179 13.71 16.98 -5.00
C SER A 179 12.80 15.81 -4.64
N MET A 180 11.92 15.40 -5.55
CA MET A 180 11.02 14.25 -5.39
C MET A 180 11.81 12.94 -5.22
N ARG A 181 12.88 12.77 -6.01
CA ARG A 181 13.81 11.64 -5.88
C ARG A 181 14.44 11.60 -4.48
N ASN A 182 15.00 12.72 -4.01
CA ASN A 182 15.66 12.78 -2.70
C ASN A 182 14.69 12.48 -1.54
N LEU A 183 13.47 12.99 -1.61
CA LEU A 183 12.43 12.73 -0.61
C LEU A 183 11.95 11.28 -0.64
N THR A 184 11.85 10.68 -1.84
CA THR A 184 11.56 9.25 -1.98
C THR A 184 12.68 8.40 -1.37
N GLU A 185 13.94 8.71 -1.64
CA GLU A 185 15.08 8.00 -1.04
C GLU A 185 15.04 8.09 0.51
N GLN A 186 14.71 9.26 1.07
CA GLN A 186 14.53 9.44 2.51
C GLN A 186 13.36 8.62 3.06
N ALA A 187 12.22 8.58 2.38
CA ALA A 187 11.08 7.77 2.77
C ALA A 187 11.42 6.27 2.79
N MET A 188 12.15 5.78 1.78
CA MET A 188 12.62 4.39 1.74
C MET A 188 13.59 4.07 2.88
N GLN A 189 14.44 5.03 3.28
CA GLN A 189 15.33 4.89 4.44
C GLN A 189 14.56 4.86 5.77
N ALA A 190 13.49 5.64 5.87
CA ALA A 190 12.60 5.67 7.04
C ALA A 190 11.67 4.45 7.15
N GLY A 191 11.67 3.55 6.16
CA GLY A 191 10.92 2.29 6.20
C GLY A 191 9.67 2.26 5.34
N ALA A 192 9.48 3.21 4.41
CA ALA A 192 8.46 3.09 3.39
C ALA A 192 8.59 1.75 2.65
N LEU A 193 7.46 1.08 2.42
CA LEU A 193 7.42 -0.20 1.70
C LEU A 193 7.50 -0.02 0.18
N GLY A 194 7.31 1.20 -0.31
CA GLY A 194 7.25 1.48 -1.73
C GLY A 194 6.86 2.92 -2.04
N PHE A 195 6.69 3.17 -3.33
CA PHE A 195 6.15 4.40 -3.89
C PHE A 195 4.88 4.06 -4.68
N THR A 196 3.87 4.92 -4.58
CA THR A 196 2.58 4.70 -5.25
C THR A 196 2.21 5.92 -6.07
N SER A 197 1.57 5.70 -7.21
CA SER A 197 1.11 6.79 -8.07
C SER A 197 -0.19 6.41 -8.78
N SER A 198 -0.95 7.44 -9.15
CA SER A 198 -2.16 7.29 -9.93
C SER A 198 -2.20 8.23 -11.12
N ARG A 199 -2.47 7.65 -12.28
CA ARG A 199 -2.78 8.35 -13.52
C ARG A 199 -4.19 8.00 -14.04
N THR A 200 -5.08 7.64 -13.10
CA THR A 200 -6.47 7.31 -13.40
C THR A 200 -7.36 8.55 -13.48
N LEU A 201 -8.34 8.51 -14.39
CA LEU A 201 -9.41 9.51 -14.45
C LEU A 201 -10.51 9.28 -13.40
N ASN A 202 -10.51 8.11 -12.74
CA ASN A 202 -11.46 7.76 -11.70
C ASN A 202 -11.13 8.44 -10.37
N HIS A 203 -9.85 8.69 -10.08
CA HIS A 203 -9.49 9.41 -8.85
C HIS A 203 -9.72 10.91 -9.02
N ARG A 204 -10.59 11.45 -8.17
CA ARG A 204 -10.97 12.85 -8.14
C ARG A 204 -10.96 13.37 -6.71
N SER A 205 -10.62 14.63 -6.51
CA SER A 205 -10.86 15.34 -5.25
C SER A 205 -12.37 15.49 -5.00
N SER A 206 -12.73 15.94 -3.79
CA SER A 206 -14.12 16.25 -3.45
C SER A 206 -14.75 17.33 -4.34
N THR A 207 -13.92 18.19 -4.94
CA THR A 207 -14.32 19.20 -5.94
C THR A 207 -14.43 18.65 -7.37
N GLY A 208 -14.14 17.36 -7.58
CA GLY A 208 -14.18 16.68 -8.88
C GLY A 208 -12.92 16.86 -9.73
N ALA A 209 -11.90 17.55 -9.22
CA ALA A 209 -10.64 17.77 -9.93
C ALA A 209 -9.79 16.49 -9.92
N PRO A 210 -9.03 16.17 -10.98
CA PRO A 210 -8.18 14.98 -10.98
C PRO A 210 -7.00 15.09 -10.01
N THR A 211 -6.47 13.93 -9.61
CA THR A 211 -5.32 13.87 -8.69
C THR A 211 -4.11 14.64 -9.24
N PRO A 212 -3.27 15.20 -8.35
CA PRO A 212 -2.02 15.88 -8.73
C PRO A 212 -1.10 15.06 -9.64
N SER A 213 -1.12 13.73 -9.51
CA SER A 213 -0.26 12.82 -10.27
C SER A 213 -0.78 12.45 -11.66
N LEU A 214 -2.01 12.85 -12.03
CA LEU A 214 -2.65 12.42 -13.28
C LEU A 214 -1.79 12.68 -14.53
N GLN A 215 -1.16 13.86 -14.60
CA GLN A 215 -0.40 14.31 -15.77
C GLN A 215 1.12 14.26 -15.55
N ALA A 216 1.60 13.53 -14.53
CA ALA A 216 3.03 13.39 -14.26
C ALA A 216 3.79 12.87 -15.49
N GLU A 217 4.89 13.51 -15.86
CA GLU A 217 5.57 13.16 -17.10
C GLU A 217 6.50 11.93 -16.92
N ILE A 218 6.94 11.36 -18.03
CA ILE A 218 7.79 10.17 -18.05
C ILE A 218 9.06 10.41 -17.23
N ASP A 219 9.73 11.55 -17.44
CA ASP A 219 10.99 11.87 -16.75
C ASP A 219 10.83 11.95 -15.22
N GLU A 220 9.67 12.40 -14.76
CA GLU A 220 9.33 12.46 -13.33
C GLU A 220 9.18 11.06 -12.73
N LEU A 221 8.37 10.20 -13.36
CA LEU A 221 8.17 8.82 -12.90
C LEU A 221 9.45 7.99 -12.96
N LEU A 222 10.27 8.21 -13.99
CA LEU A 222 11.58 7.57 -14.09
C LEU A 222 12.61 8.13 -13.10
N GLY A 223 12.53 9.41 -12.75
CA GLY A 223 13.34 10.02 -11.70
C GLY A 223 13.04 9.43 -10.32
N VAL A 224 11.77 9.15 -10.03
CA VAL A 224 11.37 8.42 -8.82
C VAL A 224 11.78 6.95 -8.87
N ALA A 225 11.70 6.31 -10.05
CA ALA A 225 12.20 4.94 -10.22
C ALA A 225 13.71 4.83 -9.89
N ASP A 226 14.50 5.87 -10.20
CA ASP A 226 15.92 5.94 -9.80
C ASP A 226 16.10 6.03 -8.27
N ALA A 227 15.20 6.69 -7.54
CA ALA A 227 15.23 6.70 -6.07
C ALA A 227 15.10 5.28 -5.50
N LEU A 228 14.14 4.52 -6.04
CA LEU A 228 13.92 3.14 -5.63
C LEU A 228 15.12 2.26 -5.97
N ARG A 229 15.73 2.45 -7.14
CA ARG A 229 17.00 1.79 -7.52
C ARG A 229 18.09 2.08 -6.50
N ALA A 230 18.30 3.35 -6.17
CA ALA A 230 19.33 3.78 -5.24
C ALA A 230 19.11 3.21 -3.83
N SER A 231 17.86 3.11 -3.39
CA SER A 231 17.50 2.53 -2.09
C SER A 231 17.68 1.00 -2.02
N GLY A 232 17.71 0.32 -3.17
CA GLY A 232 17.78 -1.14 -3.29
C GLY A 232 16.55 -1.89 -2.76
N ARG A 233 15.47 -1.17 -2.40
CA ARG A 233 14.25 -1.72 -1.78
C ARG A 233 12.99 -1.04 -2.33
N GLY A 234 11.83 -1.53 -1.90
CA GLY A 234 10.53 -0.96 -2.27
C GLY A 234 9.78 -1.70 -3.37
N VAL A 235 8.47 -1.44 -3.43
CA VAL A 235 7.55 -1.82 -4.51
C VAL A 235 7.07 -0.54 -5.20
N ILE A 236 6.79 -0.60 -6.49
CA ILE A 236 6.04 0.45 -7.19
C ILE A 236 4.58 0.03 -7.26
N GLU A 237 3.66 0.86 -6.76
CA GLU A 237 2.22 0.64 -6.94
C GLU A 237 1.65 1.63 -7.96
N MET A 238 0.85 1.10 -8.90
CA MET A 238 0.17 1.88 -9.93
C MET A 238 -1.25 1.35 -10.08
N ILE A 239 -2.21 2.24 -10.32
CA ILE A 239 -3.57 1.84 -10.72
C ILE A 239 -3.73 1.83 -12.24
N SER A 240 -4.48 0.87 -12.76
CA SER A 240 -4.66 0.66 -14.20
C SER A 240 -6.07 0.96 -14.69
N ASP A 241 -6.22 2.01 -15.47
CA ASP A 241 -7.39 2.33 -16.30
C ASP A 241 -7.01 3.20 -17.51
N PHE A 242 -5.83 2.93 -18.07
CA PHE A 242 -5.17 3.77 -19.06
C PHE A 242 -5.97 3.93 -20.35
N VAL A 243 -6.05 5.17 -20.84
CA VAL A 243 -6.68 5.49 -22.13
C VAL A 243 -5.83 4.96 -23.28
N ASP A 244 -4.52 5.21 -23.24
CA ASP A 244 -3.53 4.58 -24.11
C ASP A 244 -2.79 3.49 -23.34
N LEU A 245 -3.25 2.24 -23.50
CA LEU A 245 -2.69 1.11 -22.77
C LEU A 245 -1.25 0.80 -23.20
N ASP A 246 -0.90 0.99 -24.48
CA ASP A 246 0.40 0.55 -24.98
C ASP A 246 1.51 1.51 -24.53
N ASP A 247 1.30 2.81 -24.69
CA ASP A 247 2.27 3.82 -24.24
C ASP A 247 2.45 3.79 -22.72
N GLU A 248 1.36 3.68 -21.97
CA GLU A 248 1.44 3.63 -20.52
C GLU A 248 2.10 2.33 -20.04
N PHE A 249 1.77 1.18 -20.64
CA PHE A 249 2.40 -0.08 -20.22
C PHE A 249 3.90 -0.11 -20.56
N ASN A 250 4.33 0.51 -21.66
CA ASN A 250 5.75 0.70 -21.97
C ASN A 250 6.46 1.50 -20.87
N LEU A 251 5.83 2.58 -20.39
CA LEU A 251 6.33 3.36 -19.25
C LEU A 251 6.44 2.50 -17.98
N LEU A 252 5.43 1.69 -17.67
CA LEU A 252 5.47 0.80 -16.50
C LEU A 252 6.63 -0.20 -16.57
N GLN A 253 6.87 -0.78 -17.75
CA GLN A 253 7.99 -1.69 -17.96
C GLN A 253 9.34 -0.97 -17.82
N GLU A 254 9.45 0.26 -18.32
CA GLU A 254 10.65 1.08 -18.16
C GLU A 254 10.90 1.44 -16.70
N MET A 255 9.86 1.79 -15.93
CA MET A 255 9.99 2.03 -14.49
C MET A 255 10.52 0.80 -13.74
N VAL A 256 10.00 -0.39 -14.03
CA VAL A 256 10.47 -1.66 -13.42
C VAL A 256 11.91 -1.96 -13.83
N THR A 257 12.23 -1.78 -15.11
CA THR A 257 13.58 -2.01 -15.65
C THR A 257 14.59 -1.06 -15.03
N ARG A 258 14.27 0.24 -14.99
CA ARG A 258 15.13 1.30 -14.46
C ARG A 258 15.31 1.19 -12.95
N SER A 259 14.25 0.90 -12.21
CA SER A 259 14.31 0.75 -10.75
C SER A 259 14.96 -0.58 -10.31
N GLY A 260 14.80 -1.64 -11.10
CA GLY A 260 15.08 -3.00 -10.66
C GLY A 260 14.16 -3.47 -9.52
N ARG A 261 13.03 -2.79 -9.31
CA ARG A 261 12.08 -3.05 -8.22
C ARG A 261 10.77 -3.66 -8.73
N PRO A 262 10.11 -4.51 -7.94
CA PRO A 262 8.82 -5.09 -8.32
C PRO A 262 7.73 -4.02 -8.45
N MET A 263 6.77 -4.27 -9.34
CA MET A 263 5.57 -3.44 -9.47
C MET A 263 4.30 -4.24 -9.18
N SER A 264 3.37 -3.58 -8.52
CA SER A 264 2.04 -4.08 -8.20
C SER A 264 0.99 -3.17 -8.85
N ILE A 265 0.15 -3.72 -9.71
CA ILE A 265 -0.79 -2.96 -10.54
C ILE A 265 -2.21 -3.24 -10.10
N SER A 266 -2.91 -2.23 -9.58
CA SER A 266 -4.30 -2.33 -9.16
C SER A 266 -5.23 -2.34 -10.37
N LEU A 267 -5.89 -3.47 -10.60
CA LEU A 267 -6.73 -3.70 -11.77
C LEU A 267 -8.12 -3.10 -11.57
N ALA A 268 -8.39 -1.96 -12.22
CA ALA A 268 -9.71 -1.37 -12.23
C ALA A 268 -10.59 -1.97 -13.36
N GLN A 269 -11.85 -2.26 -13.03
CA GLN A 269 -12.87 -2.55 -14.02
C GLN A 269 -13.58 -1.25 -14.42
N GLY A 270 -13.06 -0.58 -15.44
CA GLY A 270 -13.57 0.73 -15.91
C GLY A 270 -14.04 0.73 -17.36
N LEU A 271 -13.39 1.58 -18.17
CA LEU A 271 -13.77 1.99 -19.53
C LEU A 271 -14.06 0.86 -20.54
N SER A 272 -13.51 -0.34 -20.32
CA SER A 272 -13.72 -1.50 -21.19
C SER A 272 -14.10 -2.73 -20.37
N PRO A 273 -15.19 -3.46 -20.72
CA PRO A 273 -15.64 -4.65 -19.99
C PRO A 273 -14.57 -5.75 -19.83
N ASN A 274 -13.57 -5.77 -20.71
CA ASN A 274 -12.46 -6.72 -20.69
C ASN A 274 -11.08 -6.04 -20.64
N GLY A 275 -11.01 -4.76 -20.25
CA GLY A 275 -9.74 -4.02 -20.16
C GLY A 275 -8.73 -4.68 -19.22
N TRP A 276 -9.20 -5.13 -18.06
CA TRP A 276 -8.42 -5.87 -17.07
C TRP A 276 -7.75 -7.14 -17.64
N ARG A 277 -8.38 -7.84 -18.59
CA ARG A 277 -7.78 -9.02 -19.26
C ARG A 277 -6.60 -8.63 -20.13
N LYS A 278 -6.67 -7.48 -20.81
CA LYS A 278 -5.57 -6.97 -21.63
C LYS A 278 -4.39 -6.58 -20.75
N ILE A 279 -4.65 -5.91 -19.63
CA ILE A 279 -3.62 -5.54 -18.66
C ILE A 279 -2.98 -6.79 -18.05
N LEU A 280 -3.76 -7.80 -17.64
CA LEU A 280 -3.20 -9.08 -17.17
C LEU A 280 -2.32 -9.76 -18.23
N SER A 281 -2.75 -9.80 -19.49
CA SER A 281 -1.94 -10.35 -20.58
C SER A 281 -0.62 -9.59 -20.80
N ARG A 282 -0.63 -8.26 -20.63
CA ARG A 282 0.59 -7.43 -20.68
C ARG A 282 1.51 -7.73 -19.49
N ILE A 283 0.96 -7.88 -18.28
CA ILE A 283 1.70 -8.29 -17.08
C ILE A 283 2.34 -9.66 -17.28
N GLU A 284 1.58 -10.64 -17.79
CA GLU A 284 2.11 -11.98 -18.09
C GLU A 284 3.26 -11.91 -19.12
N GLY A 285 3.12 -11.09 -20.16
CA GLY A 285 4.18 -10.83 -21.14
C GLY A 285 5.44 -10.26 -20.48
N ALA A 286 5.30 -9.22 -19.66
CA ALA A 286 6.41 -8.62 -18.92
C ALA A 286 7.09 -9.61 -17.95
N VAL A 287 6.31 -10.44 -17.27
CA VAL A 287 6.84 -11.49 -16.38
C VAL A 287 7.59 -12.55 -17.19
N SER A 288 7.08 -12.94 -18.35
CA SER A 288 7.77 -13.88 -19.25
C SER A 288 9.10 -13.33 -19.77
N SER A 289 9.24 -12.00 -19.87
CA SER A 289 10.48 -11.32 -20.24
C SER A 289 11.42 -11.04 -19.06
N GLY A 290 11.08 -11.50 -17.85
CA GLY A 290 11.92 -11.41 -16.65
C GLY A 290 11.64 -10.21 -15.74
N LEU A 291 10.61 -9.40 -16.01
CA LEU A 291 10.21 -8.31 -15.11
C LEU A 291 9.38 -8.84 -13.94
N VAL A 292 9.45 -8.20 -12.77
CA VAL A 292 8.67 -8.60 -11.60
C VAL A 292 7.45 -7.69 -11.49
N MET A 293 6.33 -8.12 -12.08
CA MET A 293 5.07 -7.38 -12.09
C MET A 293 3.93 -8.28 -11.62
N ARG A 294 2.99 -7.73 -10.85
CA ARG A 294 1.79 -8.45 -10.39
C ARG A 294 0.55 -7.58 -10.54
N GLY A 295 -0.59 -8.20 -10.86
CA GLY A 295 -1.90 -7.55 -10.79
C GLY A 295 -2.53 -7.73 -9.40
N GLN A 296 -3.17 -6.68 -8.89
CA GLN A 296 -4.01 -6.71 -7.69
C GLN A 296 -5.47 -6.63 -8.13
N VAL A 297 -6.33 -7.42 -7.49
CA VAL A 297 -7.76 -7.49 -7.82
C VAL A 297 -8.56 -7.36 -6.54
N ALA A 298 -9.52 -6.45 -6.53
CA ALA A 298 -10.49 -6.36 -5.45
C ALA A 298 -11.43 -7.58 -5.48
N PRO A 299 -11.77 -8.18 -4.32
CA PRO A 299 -12.65 -9.34 -4.26
C PRO A 299 -14.11 -9.02 -4.61
N ARG A 300 -14.43 -7.74 -4.81
CA ARG A 300 -15.75 -7.23 -5.21
C ARG A 300 -15.59 -6.04 -6.17
N PRO A 301 -16.61 -5.73 -6.99
CA PRO A 301 -16.65 -4.46 -7.72
C PRO A 301 -16.54 -3.27 -6.75
N ILE A 302 -15.72 -2.30 -7.13
CA ILE A 302 -15.58 -0.97 -6.49
C ILE A 302 -16.37 0.02 -7.33
#